data_AF-A0A0F9GU31-F1
#
_entry.id   AF-A0A0F9GU31-F1
#
_cell.length_a   1.000
_cell.length_b   1.000
_cell.length_c   1.000
_cell.angle_alpha   90.00
_cell.angle_beta   90.00
_cell.angle_gamma   90.00
#
_symmetry.space_group_name_H-M   'P 1'
#
loop_
_entity.id
_entity.type
_entity.pdbx_description
1 polymer ?
#
loop_
_entity_poly.entity_id
_entity_poly.type
_entity_poly.pdbx_seq_one_letter_code
_entity_poly.pdbx_strand_id
1 'polypeptide(L)' 'MPIKSIKSKQDLQNALMRADELWESEPNTPYEDELDALVTIIEAYELNLINDESSRIDV' A
#
# COMPACT_ATOMS: atom_id res chain seq x y z
N MET A 1 -5.96 -1.63 -12.12
CA MET A 1 -4.58 -1.72 -12.65
C MET A 1 -3.76 -2.40 -11.55
N PRO A 2 -3.13 -3.57 -11.77
CA PRO A 2 -2.47 -4.27 -10.66
C PRO A 2 -1.21 -3.49 -10.26
N ILE A 3 -1.30 -2.78 -9.14
CA ILE A 3 -0.16 -2.06 -8.55
C ILE A 3 0.79 -3.14 -8.00
N LYS A 4 1.99 -3.25 -8.58
CA LYS A 4 2.98 -4.27 -8.16
C LYS A 4 3.95 -3.76 -7.09
N SER A 5 4.13 -2.45 -7.00
CA SER A 5 5.03 -1.80 -6.06
C SER A 5 4.70 -0.33 -5.95
N ILE A 6 4.77 0.23 -4.75
CA ILE A 6 4.63 1.66 -4.50
C ILE A 6 6.03 2.28 -4.50
N LYS A 7 6.27 3.30 -5.33
CA LYS A 7 7.58 3.97 -5.43
C LYS A 7 7.50 5.47 -5.15
N SER A 8 6.30 5.99 -4.97
CA SER A 8 6.04 7.41 -4.77
C SER A 8 4.85 7.59 -3.84
N LYS A 9 4.74 8.80 -3.26
CA LYS A 9 3.57 9.18 -2.46
C LYS A 9 2.26 9.14 -3.26
N GLN A 10 2.32 9.38 -4.56
CA GLN A 10 1.15 9.30 -5.43
C GLN A 10 0.70 7.85 -5.62
N ASP A 11 1.64 6.91 -5.78
CA ASP A 11 1.31 5.48 -5.83
C ASP A 11 0.69 5.01 -4.52
N LEU A 12 1.18 5.51 -3.38
CA LEU A 12 0.63 5.22 -2.06
C LEU A 12 -0.81 5.71 -1.95
N GLN A 13 -1.07 6.96 -2.34
CA GLN A 13 -2.43 7.53 -2.33
C GLN A 13 -3.38 6.74 -3.23
N ASN A 14 -2.94 6.34 -4.42
CA ASN A 14 -3.75 5.53 -5.33
C ASN A 14 -4.04 4.14 -4.75
N ALA A 15 -3.06 3.51 -4.09
CA ALA A 15 -3.22 2.21 -3.44
C ALA A 15 -4.19 2.28 -2.25
N LEU A 16 -4.09 3.33 -1.43
CA LEU A 16 -4.98 3.58 -0.30
C LEU A 16 -6.43 3.81 -0.76
N MET A 17 -6.62 4.66 -1.76
CA MET A 17 -7.95 4.92 -2.33
C MET A 17 -8.58 3.63 -2.88
N ARG A 18 -7.77 2.78 -3.52
CA ARG A 18 -8.25 1.48 -4.02
C ARG A 18 -8.60 0.54 -2.88
N ALA A 19 -7.80 0.48 -1.83
CA ALA A 19 -8.07 -0.34 -0.65
C ALA A 19 -9.39 0.08 0.02
N ASP A 20 -9.65 1.38 0.15
CA ASP A 20 -10.92 1.91 0.67
C ASP A 20 -12.12 1.48 -0.19
N GLU A 21 -12.03 1.60 -1.51
CA GLU A 21 -13.09 1.12 -2.44
C GLU A 21 -13.37 -0.39 -2.28
N LEU A 22 -12.32 -1.19 -2.06
CA LEU A 22 -12.47 -2.63 -1.86
C LEU A 22 -13.03 -2.96 -0.48
N TRP A 23 -12.69 -2.18 0.54
CA TRP A 23 -13.22 -2.32 1.90
C TRP A 23 -14.72 -2.01 1.97
N GLU A 24 -15.20 -1.09 1.15
CA GLU A 24 -16.63 -0.80 0.99
C GLU A 24 -17.37 -1.80 0.09
N SER A 25 -16.66 -2.73 -0.56
CA SER A 25 -17.25 -3.72 -1.47
C SER A 25 -17.83 -4.93 -0.74
N GLU A 26 -18.80 -5.62 -1.35
CA GLU A 26 -19.45 -6.76 -0.73
C GLU A 26 -18.48 -7.95 -0.48
N PRO A 27 -18.53 -8.60 0.69
CA PRO A 27 -17.69 -9.75 1.02
C PRO A 27 -18.02 -10.99 0.15
N ASN A 28 -17.03 -11.86 -0.10
CA ASN A 28 -17.03 -12.98 -1.08
C ASN A 28 -16.85 -12.60 -2.55
N THR A 29 -16.18 -11.48 -2.82
CA THR A 29 -15.74 -11.12 -4.16
C THR A 29 -14.29 -11.55 -4.38
N PRO A 30 -13.84 -11.77 -5.63
CA PRO A 30 -12.42 -12.00 -5.95
C PRO A 30 -11.49 -10.82 -5.61
N TYR A 31 -12.02 -9.79 -4.92
CA TYR A 31 -11.29 -8.62 -4.48
C TYR A 31 -10.60 -8.79 -3.11
N GLU A 32 -10.88 -9.87 -2.36
CA GLU A 32 -10.12 -10.19 -1.13
C GLU A 32 -8.62 -10.37 -1.43
N ASP A 33 -8.29 -11.11 -2.49
CA ASP A 33 -6.90 -11.30 -2.95
C ASP A 33 -6.25 -9.96 -3.39
N GLU A 34 -7.05 -9.05 -3.96
CA GLU A 34 -6.57 -7.73 -4.40
C GLU A 34 -6.29 -6.82 -3.19
N LEU A 35 -7.16 -6.85 -2.19
CA LEU A 35 -7.00 -6.08 -0.95
C LEU A 35 -5.79 -6.55 -0.15
N ASP A 36 -5.61 -7.86 0.01
CA ASP A 36 -4.49 -8.44 0.76
C ASP A 36 -3.13 -8.12 0.09
N ALA A 37 -3.10 -8.16 -1.25
CA ALA A 37 -1.94 -7.73 -2.03
C ALA A 37 -1.67 -6.22 -1.88
N LEU A 38 -2.70 -5.37 -1.86
CA LEU A 38 -2.58 -3.93 -1.68
C LEU A 38 -2.03 -3.57 -0.29
N VAL A 39 -2.53 -4.20 0.76
CA VAL A 39 -2.04 -4.01 2.14
C VAL A 39 -0.55 -4.38 2.22
N THR A 40 -0.17 -5.54 1.67
CA THR A 40 1.22 -6.01 1.68
C THR A 40 2.19 -5.00 1.04
N ILE A 41 1.83 -4.41 -0.10
CA ILE A 41 2.71 -3.45 -0.79
C ILE A 41 2.74 -2.08 -0.12
N ILE A 42 1.66 -1.66 0.55
CA ILE A 42 1.58 -0.43 1.34
C ILE A 42 2.52 -0.53 2.54
N GLU A 43 2.40 -1.60 3.33
CA GLU A 43 3.28 -1.85 4.48
C GLU A 43 4.75 -1.90 4.07
N ALA A 44 5.08 -2.59 2.97
CA ALA A 44 6.44 -2.65 2.46
C ALA A 44 7.00 -1.27 2.07
N TYR A 45 6.18 -0.36 1.54
CA TYR A 45 6.60 0.99 1.22
C TYR A 45 6.82 1.85 2.47
N GLU A 46 5.90 1.79 3.43
CA GLU A 46 6.01 2.53 4.69
C GLU A 46 7.24 2.08 5.50
N LEU A 47 7.48 0.77 5.59
CA LEU A 47 8.68 0.22 6.23
C LEU A 47 9.97 0.70 5.56
N ASN A 48 10.00 0.76 4.22
CA ASN A 48 11.14 1.32 3.49
C ASN A 48 11.33 2.81 3.78
N LEU A 49 10.23 3.57 3.90
CA LEU A 49 10.30 4.99 4.27
C LEU A 49 10.88 5.18 5.67
N ILE A 50 10.46 4.36 6.65
CA ILE A 50 10.97 4.39 8.02
C ILE A 50 12.46 4.04 8.07
N ASN A 51 12.89 3.04 7.29
CA ASN A 51 14.30 2.68 7.19
C ASN A 51 15.14 3.81 6.55
N ASP A 52 14.61 4.52 5.56
CA ASP A 52 15.27 5.69 4.96
C ASP A 52 15.32 6.87 5.95
N GLU A 53 14.25 7.14 6.71
CA GLU A 53 14.22 8.21 7.71
C GLU A 53 15.11 7.91 8.92
N SER A 54 15.20 6.64 9.35
CA SER A 54 16.12 6.24 10.43
C SER A 54 17.59 6.35 10.01
N SER A 55 17.87 6.25 8.70
CA SER A 55 19.19 6.49 8.10
C SER A 55 19.55 7.99 8.00
N ARG A 56 18.58 8.89 8.26
CA ARG A 56 18.76 10.34 8.23
C ARG A 56 18.97 10.95 9.62
N ILE A 57 18.72 10.18 10.67
CA ILE A 57 18.98 10.58 12.06
C ILE A 57 20.31 9.96 12.51
N ASP A 58 21.39 10.39 11.87
CA ASP A 58 22.74 10.31 12.42
C ASP A 58 23.16 11.73 12.80
N VAL A 59 22.78 12.19 14.00
CA VAL A 59 23.27 13.45 14.61
C VAL A 59 23.63 13.20 16.07
#